data_AF-A0A6A5BFD0-F1
#
_entry.id   AF-A0A6A5BFD0-F1
#
_cell.length_a   1.000
_cell.length_b   1.000
_cell.length_c   1.000
_cell.angle_alpha   90.00
_cell.angle_beta   90.00
_cell.angle_gamma   90.00
#
_symmetry.space_group_name_H-M   'P 1'
#
loop_
_entity.id
_entity.type
_entity.pdbx_description
1 polymer ?
#
loop_
_entity_poly.entity_id
_entity_poly.type
_entity_poly.pdbx_seq_one_letter_code
_entity_poly.pdbx_strand_id
1 'polypeptide(L)'
;MPSCIKRLDLGGRDVIDELLKRLMERGALSSMNNNDNKNMNHYYQCHDQVKKIKEKECSIMKETPRMRSHQCDDMMSSSTFNRFKSSSSFKQYVLPEGGVLQLCERDLQECGEIMFRPERFLQIGTSADNLTGLRDLIVEAVNDAAVDCRKDLFGNLVLSGGNTLMPNMTDRVSMEVIERVPATIRIKVVAPPERLHSAWIGGSILTSLSTFQPQWITRGEYHEVGPSVVFRKTLV
;
A
#
# COMPACT_ATOMS: atom_id res chain seq x y z
N MET A 1 -19.26 -0.08 -15.13
CA MET A 1 -18.01 0.62 -14.78
C MET A 1 -16.77 -0.28 -14.59
N PRO A 2 -16.58 -1.44 -15.29
CA PRO A 2 -15.33 -2.21 -15.14
C PRO A 2 -14.07 -1.44 -15.59
N SER A 3 -14.21 -0.51 -16.54
CA SER A 3 -13.09 0.27 -17.09
C SER A 3 -12.42 1.21 -16.08
N CYS A 4 -13.13 1.64 -15.04
CA CYS A 4 -12.61 2.55 -14.03
C CYS A 4 -11.78 1.84 -12.94
N ILE A 5 -11.75 0.49 -12.95
CA ILE A 5 -11.03 -0.29 -11.94
C ILE A 5 -9.56 -0.35 -12.32
N LYS A 6 -8.70 0.16 -11.44
CA LYS A 6 -7.25 0.12 -11.58
C LYS A 6 -6.64 -0.81 -10.55
N ARG A 7 -5.55 -1.48 -10.92
CA ARG A 7 -4.84 -2.42 -10.06
C ARG A 7 -3.41 -1.97 -9.88
N LEU A 8 -2.99 -1.87 -8.63
CA LEU A 8 -1.60 -1.71 -8.23
C LEU A 8 -1.06 -3.08 -7.82
N ASP A 9 -0.07 -3.60 -8.53
CA ASP A 9 0.64 -4.83 -8.14
C ASP A 9 1.72 -4.57 -7.08
N LEU A 10 1.38 -3.75 -6.08
CA LEU A 10 2.18 -3.49 -4.89
C LEU A 10 1.28 -3.56 -3.67
N GLY A 11 1.74 -4.28 -2.65
CA GLY A 11 0.99 -4.59 -1.47
C GLY A 11 1.83 -4.60 -0.21
N GLY A 12 1.31 -5.24 0.83
CA GLY A 12 1.94 -5.25 2.14
C GLY A 12 3.21 -6.07 2.20
N ARG A 13 3.38 -6.98 1.25
CA ARG A 13 4.57 -7.82 1.07
C ARG A 13 5.73 -6.99 0.51
N ASP A 14 5.49 -6.17 -0.51
CA ASP A 14 6.51 -5.34 -1.14
C ASP A 14 7.10 -4.32 -0.17
N VAL A 15 6.27 -3.77 0.73
CA VAL A 15 6.76 -2.90 1.82
C VAL A 15 7.66 -3.65 2.81
N ILE A 16 7.36 -4.92 3.09
CA ILE A 16 8.19 -5.77 3.96
C ILE A 16 9.50 -6.13 3.26
N ASP A 17 9.44 -6.50 1.98
CA ASP A 17 10.61 -6.84 1.17
C ASP A 17 11.54 -5.63 1.01
N GLU A 18 11.00 -4.43 0.82
CA GLU A 18 11.79 -3.18 0.80
C GLU A 18 12.45 -2.89 2.16
N LEU A 19 11.73 -3.10 3.26
CA LEU A 19 12.29 -2.95 4.60
C LEU A 19 13.42 -3.98 4.85
N LEU A 20 13.24 -5.23 4.42
CA LEU A 20 14.26 -6.28 4.49
C LEU A 20 15.50 -5.93 3.65
N LYS A 21 15.31 -5.46 2.42
CA LYS A 21 16.41 -5.05 1.53
C LYS A 21 17.27 -3.96 2.18
N ARG A 22 16.65 -2.93 2.74
CA ARG A 22 17.34 -1.84 3.46
C ARG A 22 18.10 -2.32 4.69
N LEU A 23 17.55 -3.30 5.40
CA LEU A 23 18.22 -3.92 6.55
C LEU A 23 19.45 -4.72 6.12
N MET A 24 19.39 -5.43 4.99
CA MET A 24 20.52 -6.15 4.42
C MET A 24 21.63 -5.20 3.94
N GLU A 25 21.29 -4.13 3.23
CA GLU A 25 22.24 -3.13 2.72
C GLU A 25 23.05 -2.43 3.83
N ARG A 26 22.48 -2.31 5.04
CA ARG A 26 23.15 -1.71 6.20
C ARG A 26 23.97 -2.69 7.04
N GLY A 27 24.07 -3.95 6.63
CA GLY A 27 24.81 -4.97 7.35
C GLY A 27 24.16 -5.42 8.66
N ALA A 28 22.87 -5.09 8.91
CA ALA A 28 22.15 -5.54 10.11
C ALA A 28 21.79 -7.04 10.05
N LEU A 29 21.82 -7.64 8.86
CA LEU A 29 21.65 -9.08 8.59
C LEU A 29 22.97 -9.71 8.14
N SER A 30 24.08 -9.42 8.82
CA SER A 30 25.37 -10.07 8.56
C SER A 30 25.45 -11.43 9.28
N SER A 31 24.77 -12.46 8.74
CA SER A 31 25.10 -13.89 8.94
C SER A 31 24.34 -14.76 7.93
N MET A 32 24.50 -14.50 6.64
CA MET A 32 24.09 -15.46 5.60
C MET A 32 25.25 -16.43 5.35
N ASN A 33 25.40 -17.42 6.24
CA ASN A 33 26.29 -18.55 5.98
C ASN A 33 25.58 -19.54 5.04
N ASN A 34 26.22 -19.78 3.89
CA ASN A 34 25.83 -20.66 2.79
C ASN A 34 25.30 -22.04 3.23
N ASN A 35 23.98 -22.17 3.42
CA ASN A 35 23.28 -23.47 3.43
C ASN A 35 21.81 -23.26 3.03
N ASP A 36 21.48 -23.62 1.79
CA ASP A 36 20.25 -23.24 1.08
C ASP A 36 18.94 -23.68 1.75
N ASN A 37 18.97 -24.73 2.58
CA ASN A 37 17.78 -25.20 3.32
C ASN A 37 17.52 -24.47 4.66
N LYS A 38 18.53 -23.84 5.27
CA LYS A 38 18.34 -22.98 6.47
C LYS A 38 17.89 -21.56 6.08
N ASN A 39 18.21 -21.14 4.86
CA ASN A 39 17.92 -19.80 4.36
C ASN A 39 16.42 -19.50 4.25
N MET A 40 15.59 -20.47 3.86
CA MET A 40 14.14 -20.26 3.73
C MET A 40 13.44 -20.12 5.10
N ASN A 41 13.69 -21.03 6.04
CA ASN A 41 13.10 -20.91 7.39
C ASN A 41 13.54 -19.63 8.11
N HIS A 42 14.78 -19.21 7.89
CA HIS A 42 15.31 -17.96 8.44
C HIS A 42 14.68 -16.72 7.79
N TYR A 43 14.49 -16.71 6.46
CA TYR A 43 13.77 -15.66 5.75
C TYR A 43 12.32 -15.52 6.24
N TYR A 44 11.60 -16.63 6.43
CA TYR A 44 10.23 -16.59 6.97
C TYR A 44 10.15 -16.08 8.41
N GLN A 45 11.11 -16.45 9.27
CA GLN A 45 11.18 -15.95 10.65
C GLN A 45 11.49 -14.45 10.71
N CYS A 46 12.45 -13.98 9.90
CA CYS A 46 12.73 -12.56 9.74
C CYS A 46 11.50 -11.82 9.20
N HIS A 47 10.82 -12.39 8.21
CA HIS A 47 9.64 -11.79 7.59
C HIS A 47 8.49 -11.59 8.59
N ASP A 48 8.21 -12.54 9.49
CA ASP A 48 7.17 -12.37 10.53
C ASP A 48 7.53 -11.25 11.52
N GLN A 49 8.81 -11.16 11.92
CA GLN A 49 9.26 -10.10 12.81
C GLN A 49 9.23 -8.73 12.12
N VAL A 50 9.69 -8.64 10.87
CA VAL A 50 9.64 -7.41 10.07
C VAL A 50 8.20 -7.00 9.77
N LYS A 51 7.28 -7.95 9.58
CA LYS A 51 5.84 -7.66 9.51
C LYS A 51 5.34 -6.99 10.79
N LYS A 52 5.69 -7.51 11.97
CA LYS A 52 5.33 -6.90 13.26
C LYS A 52 5.93 -5.51 13.44
N ILE A 53 7.18 -5.31 12.99
CA ILE A 53 7.83 -3.99 12.98
C ILE A 53 7.04 -3.06 12.06
N LYS A 54 6.69 -3.50 10.84
CA LYS A 54 5.88 -2.71 9.90
C LYS A 54 4.57 -2.27 10.52
N GLU A 55 3.80 -3.20 11.07
CA GLU A 55 2.48 -2.92 11.61
C GLU A 55 2.50 -2.00 12.84
N LYS A 56 3.60 -1.99 13.61
CA LYS A 56 3.72 -1.18 14.83
C LYS A 56 4.41 0.17 14.62
N GLU A 57 5.37 0.24 13.71
CA GLU A 57 6.38 1.32 13.69
C GLU A 57 6.46 2.05 12.36
N CYS A 58 6.06 1.41 11.25
CA CYS A 58 6.09 2.07 9.95
C CYS A 58 4.99 3.12 9.87
N SER A 59 5.32 4.24 9.23
CA SER A 59 4.40 5.34 8.96
C SER A 59 4.66 5.89 7.57
N ILE A 60 3.67 6.53 6.96
CA ILE A 60 3.89 7.20 5.69
C ILE A 60 4.58 8.53 5.95
N MET A 61 5.64 8.82 5.20
CA MET A 61 6.36 10.09 5.27
C MET A 61 5.40 11.24 4.96
N LYS A 62 5.35 12.23 5.86
CA LYS A 62 4.71 13.52 5.60
C LYS A 62 5.57 14.27 4.60
N GLU A 63 5.02 14.57 3.43
CA GLU A 63 5.79 15.26 2.39
C GLU A 63 6.18 16.66 2.89
N THR A 64 7.46 16.97 2.82
CA THR A 64 7.97 18.31 3.13
C THR A 64 8.03 19.11 1.83
N PRO A 65 7.94 20.46 1.88
CA PRO A 65 7.95 21.32 0.68
C PRO A 65 9.15 21.11 -0.28
N ARG A 66 10.22 20.44 0.17
CA ARG A 66 11.38 20.07 -0.65
C ARG A 66 11.13 18.95 -1.66
N MET A 67 10.07 18.16 -1.52
CA MET A 67 9.70 17.10 -2.49
C MET A 67 8.82 17.62 -3.64
N ARG A 68 8.29 18.85 -3.54
CA ARG A 68 7.43 19.50 -4.55
C ARG A 68 8.15 19.99 -5.79
N SER A 69 9.47 20.13 -5.74
CA SER A 69 10.22 20.43 -6.95
C SER A 69 10.33 19.15 -7.77
N HIS A 70 9.63 19.11 -8.91
CA HIS A 70 9.90 18.19 -10.02
C HIS A 70 11.36 18.25 -10.55
N GLN A 71 12.23 19.05 -9.91
CA GLN A 71 13.69 18.99 -9.99
C GLN A 71 14.23 18.24 -8.76
N CYS A 72 14.19 16.91 -8.80
CA CYS A 72 15.06 16.10 -7.95
C CYS A 72 15.46 14.78 -8.62
N ASP A 73 15.61 14.81 -9.95
CA ASP A 73 16.30 13.74 -10.69
C ASP A 73 17.82 13.75 -10.46
N ASP A 74 18.34 14.79 -9.83
CA ASP A 74 19.69 14.81 -9.29
C ASP A 74 19.65 15.36 -7.87
N MET A 75 19.99 14.51 -6.89
CA MET A 75 20.78 14.83 -5.69
C MET A 75 20.58 13.72 -4.65
N MET A 76 21.09 12.53 -4.97
CA MET A 76 21.94 11.81 -4.03
C MET A 76 23.20 12.64 -3.76
N SER A 77 23.04 13.85 -3.21
CA SER A 77 24.16 14.53 -2.57
C SER A 77 24.29 13.91 -1.19
N SER A 78 25.40 13.22 -0.98
CA SER A 78 25.90 12.73 0.32
C SER A 78 25.85 13.77 1.46
N SER A 79 25.62 15.06 1.14
CA SER A 79 25.40 16.15 2.09
C SER A 79 24.07 16.10 2.85
N THR A 80 22.99 15.51 2.30
CA THR A 80 21.70 15.40 3.02
C THR A 80 21.62 14.11 3.84
N PHE A 81 22.28 13.05 3.37
CA PHE A 81 22.51 11.81 4.12
C PHE A 81 23.30 12.07 5.42
N ASN A 82 24.29 12.96 5.37
CA ASN A 82 25.08 13.32 6.55
C ASN A 82 24.41 14.36 7.49
N ARG A 83 23.41 15.12 7.05
CA ARG A 83 22.80 16.18 7.89
C ARG A 83 21.73 15.68 8.87
N PHE A 84 21.24 14.44 8.70
CA PHE A 84 20.28 13.81 9.63
C PHE A 84 20.89 12.68 10.49
N LYS A 85 22.15 12.30 10.25
CA LYS A 85 22.91 11.44 11.17
C LYS A 85 23.07 12.07 12.57
N SER A 86 22.85 13.38 12.71
CA SER A 86 23.10 14.12 13.95
C SER A 86 21.94 14.13 14.97
N SER A 87 20.76 13.58 14.68
CA SER A 87 19.67 13.50 15.69
C SER A 87 18.75 12.29 15.60
N SER A 88 19.05 11.31 14.74
CA SER A 88 18.16 10.15 14.55
C SER A 88 18.38 9.13 15.64
N SER A 89 17.44 8.97 16.57
CA SER A 89 17.45 7.85 17.52
C SER A 89 17.27 6.54 16.76
N PHE A 90 18.21 5.61 16.90
CA PHE A 90 18.07 4.27 16.34
C PHE A 90 17.25 3.40 17.30
N LYS A 91 16.25 2.69 16.78
CA LYS A 91 15.52 1.66 17.51
C LYS A 91 16.16 0.30 17.20
N GLN A 92 16.37 -0.50 18.23
CA GLN A 92 16.94 -1.83 18.13
C GLN A 92 15.83 -2.89 18.22
N TYR A 93 15.83 -3.84 17.29
CA TYR A 93 14.94 -4.99 17.29
C TYR A 93 15.76 -6.27 17.26
N VAL A 94 15.52 -7.15 18.23
CA VAL A 94 16.18 -8.46 18.26
C VAL A 94 15.39 -9.41 17.37
N LEU A 95 16.09 -10.03 16.43
CA LEU A 95 15.57 -11.10 15.58
C LEU A 95 15.63 -12.45 16.32
N PRO A 96 14.82 -13.44 15.91
CA PRO A 96 14.78 -14.76 16.57
C PRO A 96 16.15 -15.47 16.66
N GLU A 97 17.06 -15.21 15.72
CA GLU A 97 18.43 -15.73 15.69
C GLU A 97 19.42 -14.97 16.59
N GLY A 98 18.98 -13.91 17.28
CA GLY A 98 19.83 -13.06 18.12
C GLY A 98 20.50 -11.90 17.39
N GLY A 99 20.28 -11.74 16.08
CA GLY A 99 20.70 -10.57 15.32
C GLY A 99 19.97 -9.31 15.79
N VAL A 100 20.65 -8.17 15.80
CA VAL A 100 20.06 -6.89 16.20
C VAL A 100 19.86 -6.00 14.98
N LEU A 101 18.61 -5.74 14.63
CA LEU A 101 18.23 -4.77 13.61
C LEU A 101 18.25 -3.36 14.19
N GLN A 102 19.03 -2.48 13.60
CA GLN A 102 19.01 -1.06 13.90
C GLN A 102 18.27 -0.30 12.81
N LEU A 103 17.07 0.18 13.15
CA LEU A 103 16.24 0.98 12.26
C LEU A 103 16.24 2.42 12.72
N CYS A 104 16.44 3.36 11.80
CA CYS A 104 16.15 4.76 12.06
C CYS A 104 14.72 5.08 11.61
N GLU A 105 14.17 6.18 12.12
CA GLU A 105 12.82 6.64 11.77
C GLU A 105 12.64 6.80 10.25
N ARG A 106 13.69 7.21 9.53
CA ARG A 106 13.69 7.31 8.06
C ARG A 106 13.40 5.97 7.39
N ASP A 107 13.95 4.85 7.87
CA ASP A 107 13.74 3.55 7.23
C ASP A 107 12.28 3.11 7.34
N LEU A 108 11.69 3.36 8.50
CA LEU A 108 10.29 3.09 8.81
C LEU A 108 9.32 3.98 8.02
N GLN A 109 9.78 5.16 7.59
CA GLN A 109 8.99 6.12 6.81
C GLN A 109 9.12 5.92 5.29
N GLU A 110 10.31 5.56 4.82
CA GLU A 110 10.59 5.44 3.39
C GLU A 110 10.10 4.10 2.81
N CYS A 111 9.95 3.02 3.59
CA CYS A 111 9.44 1.75 3.08
C CYS A 111 8.00 1.86 2.53
N GLY A 112 7.20 2.79 3.04
CA GLY A 112 5.84 3.07 2.54
C GLY A 112 5.82 3.88 1.25
N GLU A 113 6.93 4.50 0.86
CA GLU A 113 7.02 5.34 -0.34
C GLU A 113 6.94 4.53 -1.62
N ILE A 114 7.26 3.23 -1.59
CA ILE A 114 7.14 2.31 -2.73
C ILE A 114 5.72 2.31 -3.32
N MET A 115 4.68 2.54 -2.52
CA MET A 115 3.30 2.60 -3.01
C MET A 115 2.97 3.90 -3.73
N PHE A 116 3.67 5.00 -3.44
CA PHE A 116 3.39 6.32 -4.01
C PHE A 116 4.32 6.66 -5.17
N ARG A 117 5.59 6.25 -5.07
CA ARG A 117 6.65 6.49 -6.05
C ARG A 117 7.44 5.20 -6.29
N PRO A 118 6.83 4.17 -6.89
CA PRO A 118 7.50 2.88 -7.15
C PRO A 118 8.76 3.02 -8.02
N GLU A 119 8.81 4.04 -8.88
CA GLU A 119 9.93 4.37 -9.76
C GLU A 119 11.26 4.58 -9.02
N ARG A 120 11.21 4.96 -7.74
CA ARG A 120 12.40 5.22 -6.92
C ARG A 120 13.06 3.94 -6.37
N PHE A 121 12.35 2.82 -6.36
CA PHE A 121 12.75 1.62 -5.61
C PHE A 121 13.02 0.42 -6.50
N LEU A 122 12.26 0.31 -7.59
CA LEU A 122 12.40 -0.76 -8.56
C LEU A 122 13.44 -0.33 -9.61
N GLN A 123 14.70 -0.74 -9.41
CA GLN A 123 15.73 -0.53 -10.42
C GLN A 123 15.35 -1.27 -11.72
N ILE A 124 15.39 -0.49 -12.80
CA ILE A 124 15.20 -0.81 -14.22
C ILE A 124 15.65 -2.24 -14.56
N GLY A 125 14.70 -3.08 -14.99
CA GLY A 125 14.98 -4.45 -15.42
C GLY A 125 13.77 -5.26 -15.91
N THR A 126 12.55 -4.86 -15.52
CA THR A 126 11.30 -5.45 -16.04
C THR A 126 10.38 -4.33 -16.50
N SER A 127 10.23 -4.18 -17.83
CA SER A 127 9.19 -3.38 -18.51
C SER A 127 8.77 -2.10 -17.78
N ALA A 128 9.63 -1.08 -17.86
CA ALA A 128 9.55 0.22 -17.19
C ALA A 128 8.36 1.11 -17.63
N ASP A 129 7.44 0.60 -18.45
CA ASP A 129 6.45 1.44 -19.12
C ASP A 129 5.16 1.69 -18.29
N ASN A 130 4.97 1.04 -17.14
CA ASN A 130 3.69 1.12 -16.39
C ASN A 130 3.83 1.14 -14.84
N LEU A 131 4.93 1.65 -14.29
CA LEU A 131 5.07 1.80 -12.83
C LEU A 131 4.28 3.01 -12.32
N THR A 132 2.98 2.81 -12.17
CA THR A 132 2.04 3.86 -11.75
C THR A 132 1.84 3.79 -10.24
N GLY A 133 2.20 4.86 -9.53
CA GLY A 133 1.98 4.96 -8.09
C GLY A 133 0.49 5.08 -7.71
N LEU A 134 0.19 4.88 -6.42
CA LEU A 134 -1.17 4.97 -5.88
C LEU A 134 -1.86 6.30 -6.22
N ARG A 135 -1.12 7.41 -6.17
CA ARG A 135 -1.67 8.75 -6.45
C ARG A 135 -2.15 8.89 -7.90
N ASP A 136 -1.40 8.32 -8.84
CA ASP A 136 -1.67 8.39 -10.28
C ASP A 136 -2.85 7.48 -10.60
N LEU A 137 -2.87 6.26 -10.05
CA LEU A 137 -3.95 5.29 -10.24
C LEU A 137 -5.31 5.80 -9.75
N ILE A 138 -5.35 6.53 -8.62
CA ILE A 138 -6.61 7.10 -8.12
C ILE A 138 -7.16 8.12 -9.12
N VAL A 139 -6.30 9.00 -9.65
CA VAL A 139 -6.72 10.04 -10.60
C VAL A 139 -7.14 9.42 -11.93
N GLU A 140 -6.40 8.42 -12.41
CA GLU A 140 -6.73 7.69 -13.64
C GLU A 140 -8.07 6.95 -13.52
N ALA A 141 -8.29 6.22 -12.40
CA ALA A 141 -9.55 5.52 -12.13
C ALA A 141 -10.76 6.46 -12.16
N VAL A 142 -10.64 7.65 -11.56
CA VAL A 142 -11.71 8.65 -11.54
C VAL A 142 -11.87 9.32 -12.91
N ASN A 143 -10.79 9.56 -13.65
CA ASN A 143 -10.85 10.15 -14.98
C ASN A 143 -11.49 9.22 -16.02
N ASP A 144 -11.36 7.91 -15.85
CA ASP A 144 -12.06 6.92 -16.70
C ASP A 144 -13.57 6.85 -16.42
N ALA A 145 -14.03 7.45 -15.31
CA ALA A 145 -15.45 7.59 -15.04
C ALA A 145 -16.08 8.74 -15.85
N ALA A 146 -17.39 8.66 -16.05
CA ALA A 146 -18.18 9.72 -16.65
C ALA A 146 -17.97 11.05 -15.90
N VAL A 147 -17.87 12.15 -16.67
CA VAL A 147 -17.50 13.49 -16.16
C VAL A 147 -18.38 13.91 -14.98
N ASP A 148 -19.67 13.62 -15.05
CA ASP A 148 -20.66 14.00 -14.03
C ASP A 148 -20.42 13.30 -12.69
N CYS A 149 -19.82 12.10 -12.68
CA CYS A 149 -19.55 11.35 -11.46
C CYS A 149 -18.23 11.76 -10.79
N ARG A 150 -17.30 12.40 -11.50
CA ARG A 150 -15.92 12.62 -11.01
C ARG A 150 -15.88 13.46 -9.74
N LYS A 151 -16.72 14.48 -9.65
CA LYS A 151 -16.81 15.35 -8.47
C LYS A 151 -17.21 14.55 -7.22
N ASP A 152 -18.19 13.66 -7.37
CA ASP A 152 -18.67 12.83 -6.26
C ASP A 152 -17.66 11.73 -5.90
N LEU A 153 -16.95 11.16 -6.88
CA LEU A 153 -15.90 10.18 -6.65
C LEU A 153 -14.72 10.79 -5.86
N PHE A 154 -14.20 11.96 -6.26
CA PHE A 154 -13.15 12.65 -5.51
C PHE A 154 -13.61 13.12 -4.11
N GLY A 155 -14.90 13.43 -3.96
CA GLY A 155 -15.52 13.78 -2.68
C GLY A 155 -15.78 12.60 -1.74
N ASN A 156 -15.57 11.36 -2.20
CA ASN A 156 -15.88 10.14 -1.45
C ASN A 156 -14.80 9.06 -1.62
N LEU A 157 -13.52 9.43 -1.44
CA LEU A 157 -12.42 8.45 -1.46
C LEU A 157 -12.42 7.67 -0.14
N VAL A 158 -12.65 6.36 -0.19
CA VAL A 158 -12.70 5.50 1.02
C VAL A 158 -11.49 4.58 1.06
N LEU A 159 -10.71 4.64 2.15
CA LEU A 159 -9.57 3.75 2.37
C LEU A 159 -10.00 2.46 3.10
N SER A 160 -9.56 1.33 2.57
CA SER A 160 -9.83 -0.02 3.10
C SER A 160 -8.62 -0.93 2.94
N GLY A 161 -8.43 -1.86 3.88
CA GLY A 161 -7.36 -2.86 3.86
C GLY A 161 -6.16 -2.52 4.75
N GLY A 162 -5.32 -3.53 5.03
CA GLY A 162 -4.28 -3.46 6.07
C GLY A 162 -3.19 -2.41 5.83
N ASN A 163 -2.72 -2.22 4.60
CA ASN A 163 -1.72 -1.19 4.31
C ASN A 163 -2.22 0.24 4.55
N THR A 164 -3.55 0.46 4.48
CA THR A 164 -4.14 1.78 4.74
C THR A 164 -4.17 2.13 6.23
N LEU A 165 -3.79 1.18 7.10
CA LEU A 165 -3.65 1.41 8.55
C LEU A 165 -2.38 2.19 8.91
N MET A 166 -1.40 2.27 8.01
CA MET A 166 -0.17 3.02 8.27
C MET A 166 -0.49 4.49 8.60
N PRO A 167 0.09 5.05 9.67
CA PRO A 167 -0.10 6.44 10.04
C PRO A 167 0.22 7.39 8.87
N ASN A 168 -0.50 8.51 8.80
CA ASN A 168 -0.42 9.53 7.75
C ASN A 168 -0.85 9.09 6.34
N MET A 169 -1.37 7.86 6.15
CA MET A 169 -1.85 7.40 4.84
C MET A 169 -2.95 8.33 4.27
N THR A 170 -3.95 8.65 5.08
CA THR A 170 -5.08 9.52 4.68
C THR A 170 -4.60 10.90 4.23
N ASP A 171 -3.72 11.52 5.02
CA ASP A 171 -3.19 12.85 4.74
C ASP A 171 -2.35 12.84 3.47
N ARG A 172 -1.50 11.82 3.30
CA ARG A 172 -0.65 11.68 2.12
C ARG A 172 -1.47 11.51 0.84
N VAL A 173 -2.46 10.60 0.85
CA VAL A 173 -3.35 10.39 -0.30
C VAL A 173 -4.11 11.67 -0.62
N SER A 174 -4.68 12.34 0.39
CA SER A 174 -5.44 13.58 0.20
C SER A 174 -4.60 14.64 -0.50
N MET A 175 -3.39 14.90 0.00
CA MET A 175 -2.49 15.91 -0.54
C MET A 175 -1.99 15.58 -1.96
N GLU A 176 -1.53 14.35 -2.21
CA GLU A 176 -1.01 13.97 -3.54
C GLU A 176 -2.12 13.98 -4.62
N VAL A 177 -3.37 13.66 -4.25
CA VAL A 177 -4.50 13.75 -5.17
C VAL A 177 -4.91 15.22 -5.37
N ILE A 178 -4.89 16.06 -4.33
CA ILE A 178 -5.17 17.51 -4.46
C ILE A 178 -4.21 18.19 -5.44
N GLU A 179 -2.94 17.80 -5.43
CA GLU A 179 -1.94 18.38 -6.34
C GLU A 179 -2.17 17.99 -7.82
N ARG A 180 -2.93 16.92 -8.09
CA ARG A 180 -3.18 16.39 -9.44
C ARG A 180 -4.56 16.71 -10.02
N VAL A 181 -5.44 17.29 -9.21
CA VAL A 181 -6.83 17.55 -9.59
C VAL A 181 -7.09 19.06 -9.59
N PRO A 182 -7.92 19.60 -10.51
CA PRO A 182 -8.27 21.02 -10.50
C PRO A 182 -8.78 21.50 -9.13
N ALA A 183 -8.32 22.67 -8.68
CA ALA A 183 -8.65 23.25 -7.37
C ALA A 183 -10.16 23.48 -7.11
N THR A 184 -10.99 23.40 -8.15
CA THR A 184 -12.45 23.46 -8.07
C THR A 184 -13.08 22.21 -7.45
N ILE A 185 -12.36 21.09 -7.42
CA ILE A 185 -12.84 19.81 -6.89
C ILE A 185 -12.38 19.67 -5.44
N ARG A 186 -13.34 19.46 -4.54
CA ARG A 186 -13.06 19.19 -3.13
C ARG A 186 -12.78 17.71 -2.94
N ILE A 187 -11.57 17.38 -2.50
CA ILE A 187 -11.18 16.01 -2.17
C ILE A 187 -11.49 15.72 -0.71
N LYS A 188 -12.06 14.54 -0.45
CA LYS A 188 -12.31 14.04 0.90
C LYS A 188 -11.94 12.57 0.96
N VAL A 189 -10.96 12.27 1.80
CA VAL A 189 -10.52 10.90 2.08
C VAL A 189 -11.12 10.47 3.42
N VAL A 190 -11.84 9.35 3.42
CA VAL A 190 -12.48 8.75 4.58
C VAL A 190 -11.76 7.45 4.90
N ALA A 191 -11.26 7.33 6.13
CA ALA A 191 -10.59 6.13 6.61
C ALA A 191 -11.26 5.65 7.90
N PRO A 192 -12.22 4.71 7.83
CA PRO A 192 -12.83 4.13 9.03
C PRO A 192 -11.78 3.49 9.96
N PRO A 193 -11.98 3.48 11.28
CA PRO A 193 -11.07 2.81 12.21
C PRO A 193 -10.98 1.30 11.94
N GLU A 194 -12.12 0.65 11.71
CA GLU A 194 -12.25 -0.79 11.43
C GLU A 194 -11.91 -1.16 9.97
N ARG A 195 -11.16 -0.31 9.25
CA ARG A 195 -10.92 -0.47 7.81
C ARG A 195 -10.11 -1.69 7.41
N LEU A 196 -9.51 -2.39 8.38
CA LEU A 196 -8.92 -3.71 8.17
C LEU A 196 -9.97 -4.73 7.70
N HIS A 197 -11.19 -4.61 8.23
CA HIS A 197 -12.28 -5.55 8.02
C HIS A 197 -13.44 -4.96 7.23
N SER A 198 -13.31 -3.76 6.65
CA SER A 198 -14.38 -3.08 5.91
C SER A 198 -15.07 -3.95 4.88
N ALA A 199 -14.32 -4.72 4.08
CA ALA A 199 -14.91 -5.62 3.09
C ALA A 199 -15.74 -6.74 3.72
N TRP A 200 -15.25 -7.31 4.82
CA TRP A 200 -15.95 -8.36 5.56
C TRP A 200 -17.20 -7.82 6.26
N ILE A 201 -17.10 -6.65 6.89
CA ILE A 201 -18.23 -5.94 7.51
C ILE A 201 -19.29 -5.61 6.44
N GLY A 202 -18.88 -5.10 5.27
CA GLY A 202 -19.77 -4.83 4.15
C GLY A 202 -20.49 -6.09 3.67
N GLY A 203 -19.78 -7.21 3.55
CA GLY A 203 -20.37 -8.51 3.25
C GLY A 203 -21.39 -8.97 4.30
N SER A 204 -21.06 -8.85 5.59
CA SER A 204 -21.97 -9.20 6.70
C SER A 204 -23.23 -8.34 6.72
N ILE A 205 -23.12 -7.04 6.43
CA ILE A 205 -24.27 -6.14 6.33
C ILE A 205 -25.12 -6.54 5.12
N LEU A 206 -24.50 -6.70 3.94
CA LEU A 206 -25.18 -7.02 2.69
C LEU A 206 -25.99 -8.34 2.80
N THR A 207 -25.41 -9.38 3.39
CA THR A 207 -26.10 -10.67 3.57
C THR A 207 -27.22 -10.62 4.61
N SER A 208 -27.20 -9.64 5.53
CA SER A 208 -28.27 -9.46 6.51
C SER A 208 -29.49 -8.70 5.97
N LEU A 209 -29.38 -8.08 4.78
CA LEU A 209 -30.48 -7.33 4.18
C LEU A 209 -31.52 -8.27 3.57
N SER A 210 -32.79 -8.13 3.96
CA SER A 210 -33.91 -8.87 3.37
C SER A 210 -34.03 -8.61 1.86
N THR A 211 -33.70 -7.40 1.42
CA THR A 211 -33.68 -7.01 0.00
C THR A 211 -32.60 -7.74 -0.81
N PHE A 212 -31.59 -8.30 -0.16
CA PHE A 212 -30.53 -9.07 -0.82
C PHE A 212 -30.84 -10.57 -0.93
N GLN A 213 -31.79 -11.09 -0.15
CA GLN A 213 -32.17 -12.52 -0.19
C GLN A 213 -32.57 -13.03 -1.58
N PRO A 214 -33.33 -12.27 -2.42
CA PRO A 214 -33.67 -12.72 -3.78
C PRO A 214 -32.44 -12.93 -4.69
N GLN A 215 -31.32 -12.28 -4.39
CA GLN A 215 -30.07 -12.40 -5.14
C GLN A 215 -29.30 -13.68 -4.80
N TRP A 216 -29.69 -14.40 -3.74
CA TRP A 216 -29.01 -15.64 -3.36
C TRP A 216 -29.28 -16.72 -4.40
N ILE A 217 -28.26 -17.56 -4.62
CA ILE A 217 -28.37 -18.72 -5.49
C ILE A 217 -28.71 -19.90 -4.60
N THR A 218 -29.90 -20.45 -4.78
CA THR A 218 -30.32 -21.65 -4.04
C THR A 218 -29.66 -22.89 -4.63
N ARG A 219 -29.60 -23.96 -3.83
CA ARG A 219 -29.12 -25.26 -4.30
C ARG A 219 -29.93 -25.77 -5.50
N GLY A 220 -31.25 -25.56 -5.51
CA GLY A 220 -32.12 -25.99 -6.62
C GLY A 220 -31.77 -25.26 -7.92
N GLU A 221 -31.69 -23.93 -7.89
CA GLU A 221 -31.30 -23.12 -9.04
C GLU A 221 -29.93 -23.52 -9.61
N TYR A 222 -28.97 -23.83 -8.73
CA TYR A 222 -27.66 -24.30 -9.16
C TYR A 222 -27.70 -25.68 -9.82
N HIS A 223 -28.53 -26.62 -9.37
CA HIS A 223 -28.66 -27.93 -10.01
C HIS A 223 -29.35 -27.86 -11.37
N GLU A 224 -30.31 -26.95 -11.53
CA GLU A 224 -31.05 -26.79 -12.79
C GLU A 224 -30.25 -26.08 -13.88
N VAL A 225 -29.57 -24.98 -13.52
CA VAL A 225 -28.87 -24.10 -14.47
C VAL A 225 -27.37 -24.39 -14.53
N GLY A 226 -26.83 -25.06 -13.51
CA GLY A 226 -25.40 -25.31 -13.36
C GLY A 226 -24.61 -24.04 -12.96
N PRO A 227 -23.27 -24.09 -13.06
CA PRO A 227 -22.39 -23.02 -12.61
C PRO A 227 -22.65 -21.64 -13.24
N SER A 228 -23.25 -21.62 -14.43
CA SER A 228 -23.57 -20.39 -15.16
C SER A 228 -24.58 -19.48 -14.43
N VAL A 229 -25.35 -20.03 -13.49
CA VAL A 229 -26.33 -19.28 -12.69
C VAL A 229 -25.69 -18.14 -11.90
N VAL A 230 -24.41 -18.28 -11.55
CA VAL A 230 -23.65 -17.23 -10.85
C VAL A 230 -23.67 -15.96 -11.67
N PHE A 231 -23.23 -16.01 -12.93
CA PHE A 231 -23.18 -14.84 -13.82
C PHE A 231 -24.53 -14.19 -14.11
N ARG A 232 -25.64 -14.91 -13.90
CA ARG A 232 -26.99 -14.35 -14.06
C ARG A 232 -27.42 -13.51 -12.86
N LYS A 233 -26.96 -13.84 -11.66
CA LYS A 233 -27.30 -13.15 -10.41
C LYS A 233 -26.19 -12.24 -9.88
N THR A 234 -24.94 -12.36 -10.36
CA THR A 234 -23.92 -11.36 -10.02
C THR A 234 -24.27 -10.03 -10.68
N LEU A 235 -24.49 -9.00 -9.85
CA LEU A 235 -24.55 -7.61 -10.28
C LEU A 235 -23.24 -7.27 -11.03
N VAL A 236 -23.35 -6.97 -12.33
CA VAL A 236 -22.32 -6.26 -13.11
C VAL A 236 -22.78 -4.82 -13.29
#